data_AF-A0A5D2GUX5-F1
#
_entry.id   AF-A0A5D2GUX5-F1
#
_cell.length_a   1.000
_cell.length_b   1.000
_cell.length_c   1.000
_cell.angle_alpha   90.00
_cell.angle_beta   90.00
_cell.angle_gamma   90.00
#
_symmetry.space_group_name_H-M   'P 1'
#
loop_
_entity.id
_entity.type
_entity.pdbx_description
1 polymer ?
#
loop_
_entity_poly.entity_id
_entity_poly.type
_entity_poly.pdbx_seq_one_letter_code
_entity_poly.pdbx_strand_id
1 'polypeptide(L)'
;MTSLNVYSVLVVLFLTCGVVMATKENGQIIKENNCETKMGLTCVIEVFTSIFSTGIISNKCCCELVVLGKVGHSALVKRTLENPVFNDLNPATIIAKSIQTWNNCLALLDSPSPSA
;
A
#
# COMPACT_ATOMS: atom_id res chain seq x y z
N MET A 1 17.05 16.71 10.89
CA MET A 1 16.54 15.58 10.11
C MET A 1 16.42 14.40 11.05
N THR A 2 15.24 14.17 11.60
CA THR A 2 14.95 13.02 12.45
C THR A 2 14.64 11.85 11.55
N SER A 3 15.54 10.87 11.49
CA SER A 3 15.29 9.63 10.76
C SER A 3 14.13 8.89 11.42
N LEU A 4 12.95 8.85 10.78
CA LEU A 4 11.87 8.00 11.21
C LEU A 4 12.35 6.54 11.23
N ASN A 5 12.36 5.91 12.40
CA ASN A 5 12.64 4.49 12.51
C ASN A 5 11.47 3.73 11.86
N VAL A 6 11.76 2.90 10.86
CA VAL A 6 10.79 2.05 10.16
C VAL A 6 9.94 1.26 11.17
N TYR A 7 10.51 0.86 12.30
CA TYR A 7 9.79 0.18 13.38
C TYR A 7 8.70 1.04 14.04
N SER A 8 8.94 2.35 14.19
CA SER A 8 7.98 3.29 14.77
C SER A 8 6.79 3.55 13.83
N VAL A 9 7.04 3.52 12.52
CA VAL A 9 6.00 3.59 11.47
C VAL A 9 5.11 2.34 11.52
N LEU A 10 5.72 1.16 11.69
CA LEU A 10 5.00 -0.11 11.73
C LEU A 10 4.09 -0.24 12.96
N VAL A 11 4.52 0.21 14.14
CA VAL A 11 3.70 0.15 15.36
C VAL A 11 2.44 1.02 15.25
N VAL A 12 2.56 2.23 14.70
CA VAL A 12 1.41 3.13 14.46
C VAL A 12 0.42 2.51 13.47
N LEU A 13 0.94 1.84 12.45
CA LEU A 13 0.15 1.19 11.42
C LEU A 13 -0.68 0.04 11.97
N PHE A 14 -0.10 -0.80 12.83
CA PHE A 14 -0.82 -1.88 13.51
C PHE A 14 -1.93 -1.37 14.44
N LEU A 15 -1.71 -0.28 15.17
CA LEU A 15 -2.70 0.31 16.07
C LEU A 15 -3.89 0.94 15.33
N THR A 16 -3.70 1.33 14.07
CA THR A 16 -4.71 2.02 13.26
C THR A 16 -5.44 1.10 12.27
N CYS A 17 -4.85 -0.04 11.90
CA CYS A 17 -5.42 -1.05 11.00
C CYS A 17 -6.45 -2.00 11.64
N GLY A 18 -6.57 -2.06 12.97
CA GLY A 18 -7.47 -3.01 13.66
C GLY A 18 -8.97 -2.86 13.36
N VAL A 19 -9.40 -1.81 12.64
CA VAL A 19 -10.82 -1.43 12.53
C VAL A 19 -11.35 -1.34 11.07
N VAL A 20 -10.53 -1.41 10.03
CA VAL A 20 -11.02 -1.22 8.65
C VAL A 20 -10.72 -2.42 7.77
N MET A 21 -11.65 -3.38 7.73
CA MET A 21 -11.74 -4.38 6.67
C MET A 21 -13.20 -4.62 6.28
N ALA A 22 -13.70 -3.77 5.39
CA ALA A 22 -14.80 -4.13 4.50
C ALA A 22 -14.78 -3.19 3.30
N THR A 23 -14.35 -3.68 2.14
CA THR A 23 -15.14 -3.64 0.89
C THR A 23 -14.40 -4.39 -0.22
N LYS A 24 -15.15 -5.27 -0.89
CA LYS A 24 -14.83 -5.77 -2.23
C LYS A 24 -15.12 -4.65 -3.22
N GLU A 25 -14.16 -4.30 -4.07
CA GLU A 25 -14.47 -3.75 -5.39
C GLU A 25 -13.45 -4.29 -6.41
N ASN A 26 -13.97 -4.69 -7.58
CA ASN A 26 -13.30 -5.25 -8.75
C ASN A 26 -12.97 -6.75 -8.72
N GLY A 27 -14.01 -7.58 -8.87
CA GLY A 27 -13.87 -9.02 -9.13
C GLY A 27 -13.23 -9.39 -10.48
N GLN A 28 -12.93 -8.42 -11.35
CA GLN A 28 -12.34 -8.69 -12.66
C GLN A 28 -10.80 -8.82 -12.61
N ILE A 29 -10.11 -8.04 -11.77
CA ILE A 29 -8.64 -8.12 -11.59
C ILE A 29 -8.24 -9.34 -10.72
N ILE A 30 -9.11 -9.72 -9.77
CA ILE A 30 -8.83 -10.80 -8.81
C ILE A 30 -8.83 -12.18 -9.49
N LYS A 31 -9.53 -12.36 -10.63
CA LYS A 31 -9.72 -13.68 -11.25
C LYS A 31 -8.48 -14.24 -11.96
N GLU A 32 -7.51 -13.40 -12.34
CA GLU A 32 -6.34 -13.84 -13.12
C GLU A 32 -5.08 -14.08 -12.28
N ASN A 33 -4.93 -13.48 -11.10
CA ASN A 33 -3.65 -13.48 -10.36
C ASN A 33 -3.62 -14.29 -9.05
N ASN A 34 -4.64 -15.09 -8.73
CA ASN A 34 -4.71 -15.86 -7.47
C ASN A 34 -4.45 -15.01 -6.21
N CYS A 35 -4.95 -13.78 -6.14
CA CYS A 35 -4.64 -12.88 -5.03
C CYS A 35 -5.19 -13.41 -3.70
N GLU A 36 -4.35 -13.39 -2.66
CA GLU A 36 -4.76 -13.71 -1.29
C GLU A 36 -5.62 -12.60 -0.68
N THR A 37 -6.51 -12.96 0.25
CA THR A 37 -7.56 -12.05 0.77
C THR A 37 -7.10 -11.11 1.87
N LYS A 38 -5.88 -11.26 2.40
CA LYS A 38 -5.33 -10.40 3.45
C LYS A 38 -3.95 -9.91 3.06
N MET A 39 -3.73 -8.61 3.26
CA MET A 39 -2.41 -8.00 3.14
C MET A 39 -1.49 -8.56 4.23
N GLY A 40 -0.40 -9.22 3.84
CA GLY A 40 0.64 -9.69 4.74
C GLY A 40 1.53 -8.54 5.22
N LEU A 41 2.17 -8.72 6.37
CA LEU A 41 3.09 -7.71 6.95
C LEU A 41 4.22 -7.33 5.98
N THR A 42 4.78 -8.30 5.25
CA THR A 42 5.81 -8.05 4.23
C THR A 42 5.31 -7.07 3.17
N CYS A 43 4.10 -7.26 2.67
CA CYS A 43 3.51 -6.39 1.66
C CYS A 43 3.18 -5.02 2.20
N VAL A 44 2.74 -4.94 3.46
CA VAL A 44 2.57 -3.67 4.15
C VAL A 44 3.88 -2.89 4.21
N ILE A 45 5.00 -3.54 4.54
CA ILE A 45 6.33 -2.91 4.58
C ILE A 45 6.75 -2.43 3.17
N GLU A 46 6.57 -3.24 2.13
CA GLU A 46 6.92 -2.86 0.76
C GLU A 46 6.14 -1.64 0.27
N VAL A 47 4.82 -1.65 0.47
CA VAL A 47 3.94 -0.53 0.08
C VAL A 47 4.31 0.75 0.83
N PHE A 48 4.52 0.67 2.14
CA PHE A 48 4.96 1.83 2.93
C PHE A 48 6.32 2.34 2.46
N THR A 49 7.27 1.44 2.22
CA THR A 49 8.61 1.82 1.76
C THR A 49 8.56 2.52 0.40
N SER A 50 7.69 2.06 -0.52
CA SER A 50 7.46 2.70 -1.82
C SER A 50 6.88 4.12 -1.70
N ILE A 51 5.98 4.35 -0.74
CA ILE A 51 5.28 5.63 -0.56
C ILE A 51 6.13 6.65 0.20
N PHE A 52 6.79 6.23 1.27
CA PHE A 52 7.49 7.13 2.19
C PHE A 52 8.99 7.26 1.90
N SER A 53 9.52 6.42 1.02
CA SER A 53 10.94 6.41 0.65
C SER A 53 11.09 6.10 -0.86
N THR A 54 12.00 5.19 -1.19
CA THR A 54 12.24 4.63 -2.52
C THR A 54 12.28 3.10 -2.39
N GLY A 55 11.13 2.47 -2.58
CA GLY A 55 10.97 1.01 -2.54
C GLY A 55 10.40 0.47 -3.85
N ILE A 56 10.61 -0.83 -4.09
CA ILE A 56 9.95 -1.59 -5.17
C ILE A 56 8.91 -2.49 -4.51
N ILE A 57 7.75 -2.61 -5.13
CA ILE A 57 6.69 -3.50 -4.68
C ILE A 57 6.68 -4.73 -5.57
N SER A 58 6.66 -5.91 -4.95
CA SER A 58 6.56 -7.18 -5.65
C SER A 58 5.17 -7.38 -6.27
N ASN A 59 5.09 -8.22 -7.31
CA ASN A 59 3.79 -8.56 -7.93
C ASN A 59 2.80 -9.12 -6.89
N LYS A 60 3.27 -10.00 -5.98
CA LYS A 60 2.46 -10.53 -4.87
C LYS A 60 1.84 -9.40 -4.04
N CYS A 61 2.65 -8.42 -3.64
CA CYS A 61 2.19 -7.31 -2.81
C CYS A 61 1.32 -6.31 -3.56
N CYS A 62 1.49 -6.18 -4.88
CA CYS A 62 0.53 -5.48 -5.74
C CYS A 62 -0.82 -6.21 -5.82
N CYS A 63 -0.82 -7.55 -5.90
CA CYS A 63 -2.04 -8.37 -5.85
C CYS A 63 -2.82 -8.11 -4.54
N GLU A 64 -2.14 -8.20 -3.41
CA GLU A 64 -2.74 -7.97 -2.08
C GLU A 64 -3.20 -6.51 -1.90
N LEU A 65 -2.45 -5.54 -2.42
CA LEU A 65 -2.83 -4.12 -2.38
C LEU A 65 -4.10 -3.86 -3.21
N VAL A 66 -4.22 -4.49 -4.38
CA VAL A 66 -5.42 -4.37 -5.21
C VAL A 66 -6.63 -5.03 -4.55
N VAL A 67 -6.44 -6.15 -3.85
CA VAL A 67 -7.50 -6.78 -3.04
C VAL A 67 -7.97 -5.87 -1.89
N LEU A 68 -7.05 -5.14 -1.24
CA LEU A 68 -7.42 -4.11 -0.24
C LEU A 68 -8.27 -2.99 -0.86
N GLY A 69 -8.07 -2.72 -2.14
CA GLY A 69 -8.85 -1.75 -2.90
C GLY A 69 -8.33 -0.32 -2.76
N LYS A 70 -8.64 0.51 -3.75
CA LYS A 70 -8.14 1.89 -3.84
C LYS A 70 -8.58 2.75 -2.65
N VAL A 71 -9.81 2.55 -2.19
CA VAL A 71 -10.38 3.27 -1.04
C VAL A 71 -9.65 2.88 0.25
N GLY A 72 -9.42 1.57 0.47
CA GLY A 72 -8.69 1.07 1.63
C GLY A 72 -7.25 1.58 1.67
N HIS A 73 -6.54 1.50 0.54
CA HIS A 73 -5.21 2.07 0.36
C HIS A 73 -5.16 3.57 0.66
N SER A 74 -6.07 4.36 0.06
CA SER A 74 -6.10 5.81 0.25
C SER A 74 -6.43 6.20 1.70
N ALA A 75 -7.36 5.48 2.34
CA ALA A 75 -7.72 5.70 3.74
C ALA A 75 -6.54 5.39 4.68
N LEU A 76 -5.76 4.35 4.39
CA LEU A 76 -4.58 3.97 5.16
C LEU A 76 -3.50 5.07 5.12
N VAL A 77 -3.22 5.60 3.92
CA VAL A 77 -2.24 6.68 3.76
C VAL A 77 -2.72 7.96 4.43
N LYS A 78 -4.01 8.33 4.28
CA LYS A 78 -4.57 9.49 4.97
C LYS A 78 -4.45 9.37 6.48
N ARG A 79 -4.84 8.22 7.05
CA ARG A 79 -4.74 7.96 8.50
C ARG A 79 -3.29 7.97 8.99
N THR A 80 -2.35 7.51 8.17
CA THR A 80 -0.91 7.59 8.50
C THR A 80 -0.47 9.05 8.61
N LEU A 81 -0.87 9.89 7.66
CA LEU A 81 -0.54 11.32 7.66
C LEU A 81 -1.21 12.12 8.79
N GLU A 82 -2.29 11.62 9.39
CA GLU A 82 -2.91 12.20 10.59
C GLU A 82 -2.06 11.96 11.85
N ASN A 83 -1.10 11.03 11.83
CA ASN A 83 -0.25 10.77 12.98
C ASN A 83 0.87 11.84 13.09
N PRO A 84 1.05 12.49 14.26
CA PRO A 84 2.05 13.53 14.47
C PRO A 84 3.50 13.15 14.13
N VAL A 85 3.82 11.85 14.13
CA VAL A 85 5.14 11.32 13.77
C VAL A 85 5.52 11.65 12.32
N PHE A 86 4.55 11.93 11.44
CA PHE A 86 4.76 12.25 10.02
C PHE A 86 4.57 13.74 9.69
N ASN A 87 4.49 14.62 10.69
CA ASN A 87 4.23 16.06 10.49
C ASN A 87 5.33 16.80 9.72
N ASP A 88 6.54 16.25 9.66
CA ASP A 88 7.67 16.80 8.90
C ASP A 88 7.63 16.42 7.41
N LEU A 89 6.75 15.50 7.02
CA LEU A 89 6.55 15.12 5.62
C LEU A 89 5.57 16.06 4.93
N ASN A 90 5.79 16.33 3.65
CA ASN A 90 4.81 17.05 2.83
C ASN A 90 3.64 16.12 2.45
N PRO A 91 2.41 16.36 2.96
CA PRO A 91 1.26 15.49 2.68
C PRO A 91 0.96 15.36 1.18
N ALA A 92 1.12 16.45 0.41
CA ALA A 92 0.88 16.44 -1.03
C ALA A 92 1.84 15.50 -1.77
N THR A 93 3.12 15.49 -1.37
CA THR A 93 4.13 14.59 -1.96
C THR A 93 3.83 13.13 -1.62
N ILE A 94 3.46 12.83 -0.39
CA ILE A 94 3.11 11.46 0.04
C ILE A 94 1.85 10.97 -0.67
N ILE A 95 0.82 11.81 -0.80
CA ILE A 95 -0.40 11.48 -1.55
C ILE A 95 -0.08 11.20 -3.02
N ALA A 96 0.75 12.03 -3.66
CA ALA A 96 1.18 11.81 -5.04
C ALA A 96 1.93 10.47 -5.21
N LYS A 97 2.86 10.16 -4.31
CA LYS A 97 3.59 8.86 -4.30
C LYS A 97 2.66 7.68 -4.03
N SER A 98 1.65 7.85 -3.20
CA SER A 98 0.61 6.84 -2.95
C SER A 98 -0.23 6.53 -4.19
N ILE A 99 -0.64 7.57 -4.94
CA ILE A 99 -1.35 7.42 -6.22
C ILE A 99 -0.45 6.74 -7.25
N GLN A 100 0.82 7.14 -7.34
CA GLN A 100 1.79 6.52 -8.24
C GLN A 100 1.99 5.04 -7.92
N THR A 101 2.14 4.71 -6.64
CA THR A 101 2.27 3.33 -6.14
C THR A 101 1.08 2.47 -6.58
N TRP A 102 -0.15 2.98 -6.40
CA TRP A 102 -1.36 2.30 -6.83
C TRP A 102 -1.37 2.03 -8.35
N ASN A 103 -1.08 3.06 -9.16
CA ASN A 103 -1.08 2.94 -10.61
C ASN A 103 0.01 1.99 -11.13
N ASN A 104 1.19 2.00 -10.52
CA ASN A 104 2.27 1.07 -10.85
C ASN A 104 1.85 -0.38 -10.60
N CYS A 105 1.14 -0.65 -9.49
CA CYS A 105 0.63 -1.98 -9.21
C CYS A 105 -0.43 -2.44 -10.20
N LEU A 106 -1.33 -1.56 -10.64
CA LEU A 106 -2.28 -1.90 -11.71
C LEU A 106 -1.55 -2.26 -13.00
N ALA A 107 -0.60 -1.42 -13.42
CA ALA A 107 0.19 -1.68 -14.63
C ALA A 107 1.00 -2.98 -14.56
N LEU A 108 1.52 -3.34 -13.38
CA LEU A 108 2.25 -4.59 -13.17
C LEU A 108 1.36 -5.84 -13.27
N LEU A 109 0.09 -5.74 -12.86
CA LEU A 109 -0.86 -6.86 -12.92
C LEU A 109 -1.53 -6.97 -14.29
N ASP A 110 -1.68 -5.86 -15.01
CA ASP A 110 -2.19 -5.81 -16.38
C ASP A 110 -1.11 -6.23 -17.42
N SER A 111 0.15 -6.34 -16.99
CA SER A 111 1.23 -6.80 -17.85
C SER A 111 1.05 -8.30 -18.13
N PRO A 112 0.92 -8.72 -19.40
CA PRO A 112 0.87 -10.14 -19.72
C PRO A 112 2.13 -10.80 -19.18
N SER A 113 1.96 -11.88 -18.39
CA SER A 113 3.07 -12.65 -17.86
C SER A 113 4.02 -12.98 -19.01
N PRO A 114 5.33 -12.74 -18.90
CA PRO A 114 6.26 -13.11 -19.95
C PRO A 114 6.11 -14.60 -20.19
N SER A 115 5.57 -14.96 -21.36
CA SER A 115 5.43 -16.34 -21.80
C SER A 115 6.80 -17.01 -21.67
N ALA A 116 6.88 -18.02 -20.81
CA ALA A 116 8.06 -18.86 -20.63
C ALA A 116 8.36 -19.67 -21.90
#